data_AF-H2YFA4-F1
#
_entry.id   AF-H2YFA4-F1
#
_cell.length_a   1.000
_cell.length_b   1.000
_cell.length_c   1.000
_cell.angle_alpha   90.00
_cell.angle_beta   90.00
_cell.angle_gamma   90.00
#
_symmetry.space_group_name_H-M   'P 1'
#
loop_
_entity.id
_entity.type
_entity.pdbx_description
1 polymer ?
#
loop_
_entity_poly.entity_id
_entity_poly.type
_entity_poly.pdbx_seq_one_letter_code
_entity_poly.pdbx_strand_id
1 'polypeptide(L)'
;FTICRKMRREKRLRMMIWKIKWSDIEWSKRRRNSSGGSRVSRTSSIYGTNITGHNGAHYKQLFTKTGIYKGNMVSVKELGDRRISLTRQDLLELEALYAMDHEHICKFIGANDEVPHVSILTEYCSRGSLQDLLEDSTEYEMDDVFKYSLICDIVRGMLFIHRSSFEYHGNLKSSNCLIDSRFVVKLTDFGLAKFRDGLRTDSKTGFKYYENKLWTAPELLRMQSLHGTQKGDVYSFAIIIQEIMYRKGVFYRKEEITAQSKILIRGTLIGEVPFRPMLDDDDDTIINPALKKLVRRCWGEYQNERPTFQEVHREIRKFHKEHNLVDSLLERLEQYSQHLEDKVEERTEQYKAEKERADSLLYLMLPKPVAERLKRGFNVLPATFKEVTIFFSDIVGFTAISHKSEPMQVVTMLNELYTMFDTIIDVFDVYKVETIGDAYMVVSGLPQENGHNHVREIARMSINLIKCTHAGHKTVQLRVGMHTGSCAGVVGLKMPRYCLFGDTNTASRMESNGKPLAIHVSPKSKEVLDTFGTFQLEQREDEVLLKGLGSWKTWWLIGEESAPPGTT
;
A
#
# COMPACT_ATOMS: atom_id res chain seq x y z
N PHE A 1 -23.67 3.00 56.52
CA PHE A 1 -22.95 3.46 55.32
C PHE A 1 -21.87 2.49 54.82
N THR A 2 -21.00 1.96 55.69
CA THR A 2 -19.91 1.01 55.34
C THR A 2 -20.39 -0.33 54.78
N ILE A 3 -21.49 -0.89 55.31
CA ILE A 3 -22.06 -2.19 54.84
C ILE A 3 -22.63 -2.07 53.42
N CYS A 4 -23.42 -1.03 53.11
CA CYS A 4 -23.91 -0.78 51.74
C CYS A 4 -22.77 -0.55 50.73
N ARG A 5 -21.69 0.13 51.15
CA ARG A 5 -20.49 0.34 50.32
C ARG A 5 -19.76 -0.98 50.05
N LYS A 6 -19.67 -1.86 51.06
CA LYS A 6 -19.11 -3.23 50.93
C LYS A 6 -19.98 -4.11 50.03
N MET A 7 -21.31 -4.11 50.21
CA MET A 7 -22.25 -4.87 49.36
C MET A 7 -22.24 -4.40 47.89
N ARG A 8 -22.19 -3.09 47.63
CA ARG A 8 -22.07 -2.55 46.26
C ARG A 8 -20.75 -2.96 45.59
N ARG A 9 -19.64 -2.94 46.33
CA ARG A 9 -18.33 -3.39 45.84
C ARG A 9 -18.33 -4.89 45.53
N GLU A 10 -18.93 -5.71 46.39
CA GLU A 10 -19.07 -7.15 46.11
C GLU A 10 -19.98 -7.44 44.91
N LYS A 11 -21.06 -6.65 44.72
CA LYS A 11 -21.91 -6.78 43.53
C LYS A 11 -21.14 -6.49 42.24
N ARG A 12 -20.27 -5.46 42.22
CA ARG A 12 -19.43 -5.13 41.05
C ARG A 12 -18.37 -6.18 40.77
N LEU A 13 -17.68 -6.68 41.79
CA LEU A 13 -16.72 -7.77 41.65
C LEU A 13 -17.36 -9.03 41.04
N ARG A 14 -18.61 -9.34 41.40
CA ARG A 14 -19.37 -10.46 40.79
C ARG A 14 -19.79 -10.21 39.35
N MET A 15 -19.96 -8.96 38.93
CA MET A 15 -20.35 -8.64 37.54
C MET A 15 -19.21 -8.79 36.55
N MET A 16 -17.94 -8.82 37.01
CA MET A 16 -16.75 -8.98 36.15
C MET A 16 -16.79 -8.11 34.89
N ILE A 17 -17.14 -6.83 35.03
CA ILE A 17 -17.37 -5.90 33.90
C ILE A 17 -16.16 -5.69 32.98
N TRP A 18 -14.97 -6.02 33.48
CA TRP A 18 -13.71 -6.01 32.72
C TRP A 18 -13.52 -7.26 31.85
N LYS A 19 -14.31 -8.32 32.04
CA LYS A 19 -14.16 -9.58 31.34
C LYS A 19 -14.75 -9.47 29.93
N ILE A 20 -13.95 -9.81 28.94
CA ILE A 20 -14.30 -9.74 27.52
C ILE A 20 -14.16 -11.13 26.91
N LYS A 21 -15.15 -11.57 26.14
CA LYS A 21 -15.06 -12.83 25.40
C LYS A 21 -14.28 -12.62 24.12
N TRP A 22 -13.48 -13.60 23.74
CA TRP A 22 -12.74 -13.57 22.47
C TRP A 22 -13.62 -13.39 21.24
N SER A 23 -14.86 -13.93 21.29
CA SER A 23 -15.87 -13.80 20.24
C SER A 23 -16.37 -12.39 19.99
N ASP A 24 -16.23 -11.51 20.99
CA ASP A 24 -16.78 -10.14 20.94
C ASP A 24 -15.79 -9.18 20.25
N ILE A 25 -14.60 -9.66 19.88
CA ILE A 25 -13.56 -8.91 19.19
C ILE A 25 -13.67 -9.18 17.69
N GLU A 26 -13.96 -8.15 16.92
CA GLU A 26 -13.95 -8.21 15.47
C GLU A 26 -12.53 -8.04 14.93
N TRP A 27 -12.10 -8.97 14.08
CA TRP A 27 -10.74 -8.99 13.52
C TRP A 27 -10.73 -8.46 12.09
N SER A 28 -9.83 -7.52 11.80
CA SER A 28 -9.59 -7.08 10.43
C SER A 28 -9.05 -8.25 9.59
N LYS A 29 -9.72 -8.57 8.46
CA LYS A 29 -9.37 -9.71 7.59
C LYS A 29 -8.00 -9.48 6.93
N ARG A 30 -6.95 -10.13 7.45
CA ARG A 30 -5.71 -10.37 6.68
C ARG A 30 -6.04 -11.32 5.52
N ARG A 31 -5.80 -10.91 4.26
CA ARG A 31 -5.72 -11.87 3.14
C ARG A 31 -4.54 -12.81 3.40
N ARG A 32 -4.84 -14.05 3.80
CA ARG A 32 -3.88 -15.16 3.86
C ARG A 32 -3.52 -15.55 2.43
N ASN A 33 -2.29 -15.27 1.99
CA ASN A 33 -1.67 -16.07 0.94
C ASN A 33 -1.07 -17.32 1.58
N SER A 34 -1.55 -18.47 1.13
CA SER A 34 -1.16 -19.80 1.58
C SER A 34 -0.01 -20.35 0.75
N SER A 35 1.11 -20.69 1.42
CA SER A 35 1.91 -21.88 1.08
C SER A 35 2.90 -22.22 2.21
N GLY A 36 2.58 -23.31 2.91
CA GLY A 36 3.45 -24.35 3.47
C GLY A 36 4.77 -24.01 4.19
N GLY A 37 4.87 -24.41 5.46
CA GLY A 37 6.16 -24.72 6.09
C GLY A 37 6.23 -24.43 7.58
N SER A 38 5.78 -25.36 8.42
CA SER A 38 5.92 -25.31 9.88
C SER A 38 7.38 -25.43 10.32
N ARG A 39 7.86 -24.46 11.11
CA ARG A 39 8.80 -24.70 12.23
C ARG A 39 8.77 -23.50 13.18
N VAL A 40 8.28 -23.76 14.38
CA VAL A 40 8.28 -22.83 15.51
C VAL A 40 9.70 -22.70 16.05
N SER A 41 10.13 -21.45 16.20
CA SER A 41 10.96 -20.88 17.29
C SER A 41 11.92 -19.86 16.68
N ARG A 42 11.69 -18.58 16.96
CA ARG A 42 12.72 -17.60 17.39
C ARG A 42 12.11 -16.21 17.54
N THR A 43 12.01 -15.87 18.81
CA THR A 43 12.05 -14.56 19.45
C THR A 43 12.84 -13.49 18.68
N SER A 44 12.13 -12.68 17.92
CA SER A 44 12.47 -11.27 17.66
C SER A 44 11.17 -10.59 17.23
N SER A 45 10.77 -9.55 17.97
CA SER A 45 9.78 -8.60 17.47
C SER A 45 10.47 -7.75 16.41
N ILE A 46 10.78 -8.38 15.27
CA ILE A 46 10.91 -7.69 14.00
C ILE A 46 9.47 -7.57 13.50
N TYR A 47 8.79 -6.52 13.94
CA TYR A 47 7.65 -5.97 13.22
C TYR A 47 8.04 -4.64 12.57
N GLY A 48 9.27 -4.59 12.04
CA GLY A 48 9.64 -3.72 10.92
C GLY A 48 9.57 -4.57 9.66
N THR A 49 8.47 -4.46 8.92
CA THR A 49 8.45 -4.85 7.50
C THR A 49 7.89 -3.66 6.75
N ASN A 50 8.79 -2.86 6.18
CA ASN A 50 8.45 -1.95 5.10
C ASN A 50 7.97 -2.82 3.94
N ILE A 51 6.65 -2.91 3.76
CA ILE A 51 6.08 -3.52 2.57
C ILE A 51 6.14 -2.46 1.47
N THR A 52 7.25 -2.43 0.73
CA THR A 52 7.30 -1.85 -0.62
C THR A 52 6.56 -2.79 -1.57
N GLY A 53 5.24 -2.81 -1.46
CA GLY A 53 4.36 -3.42 -2.44
C GLY A 53 3.91 -2.35 -3.43
N HIS A 54 4.25 -2.51 -4.70
CA HIS A 54 3.62 -1.79 -5.81
C HIS A 54 2.10 -1.95 -5.73
N ASN A 55 1.43 -0.97 -5.10
CA ASN A 55 0.04 -0.55 -5.28
C ASN A 55 -0.37 0.35 -4.09
N GLY A 56 -0.15 1.66 -4.24
CA GLY A 56 -1.08 2.74 -3.87
C GLY A 56 -1.79 2.80 -2.51
N ALA A 57 -1.41 2.03 -1.49
CA ALA A 57 -2.00 2.14 -0.16
C ALA A 57 -0.88 2.05 0.90
N HIS A 58 -0.49 3.19 1.45
CA HIS A 58 0.30 3.26 2.69
C HIS A 58 -0.54 2.65 3.82
N TYR A 59 -0.40 1.34 4.04
CA TYR A 59 -0.98 0.71 5.21
C TYR A 59 -0.22 1.20 6.43
N LYS A 60 -0.90 2.00 7.26
CA LYS A 60 -0.46 2.44 8.61
C LYS A 60 0.24 1.27 9.31
N GLN A 61 1.53 1.39 9.61
CA GLN A 61 2.29 0.32 10.27
C GLN A 61 1.60 -0.02 11.60
N LEU A 62 1.06 -1.24 11.70
CA LEU A 62 0.42 -1.72 12.92
C LEU A 62 1.51 -2.24 13.85
N PHE A 63 1.77 -1.50 14.93
CA PHE A 63 2.81 -1.83 15.92
C PHE A 63 2.47 -3.08 16.75
N THR A 64 1.20 -3.47 16.80
CA THR A 64 0.70 -4.60 17.60
C THR A 64 -0.52 -5.25 16.97
N LYS A 65 -0.96 -6.40 17.50
CA LYS A 65 -2.20 -7.06 17.12
C LYS A 65 -3.38 -6.19 17.54
N THR A 66 -4.23 -5.81 16.58
CA THR A 66 -5.40 -4.96 16.83
C THR A 66 -6.70 -5.69 16.52
N GLY A 67 -7.77 -5.27 17.20
CA GLY A 67 -9.14 -5.71 16.96
C GLY A 67 -10.11 -4.53 17.11
N ILE A 68 -11.38 -4.76 16.79
CA ILE A 68 -12.47 -3.81 17.05
C ILE A 68 -13.35 -4.40 18.15
N TYR A 69 -13.56 -3.64 19.23
CA TYR A 69 -14.43 -4.02 20.34
C TYR A 69 -15.42 -2.89 20.61
N LYS A 70 -16.73 -3.19 20.52
CA LYS A 70 -17.83 -2.22 20.63
C LYS A 70 -17.63 -0.98 19.75
N GLY A 71 -17.17 -1.19 18.52
CA GLY A 71 -16.92 -0.13 17.53
C GLY A 71 -15.61 0.65 17.70
N ASN A 72 -14.83 0.39 18.76
CA ASN A 72 -13.54 1.07 18.99
C ASN A 72 -12.36 0.16 18.64
N MET A 73 -11.30 0.74 18.07
CA MET A 73 -10.06 0.02 17.81
C MET A 73 -9.29 -0.22 19.13
N VAL A 74 -8.90 -1.47 19.35
CA VAL A 74 -8.24 -1.91 20.58
C VAL A 74 -6.94 -2.65 20.26
N SER A 75 -5.95 -2.50 21.13
CA SER A 75 -4.74 -3.33 21.14
C SER A 75 -5.01 -4.61 21.90
N VAL A 76 -4.66 -5.76 21.32
CA VAL A 76 -4.87 -7.08 21.93
C VAL A 76 -3.53 -7.76 22.17
N LYS A 77 -3.13 -7.84 23.43
CA LYS A 77 -1.90 -8.51 23.87
C LYS A 77 -2.22 -9.93 24.31
N GLU A 78 -1.88 -10.92 23.48
CA GLU A 78 -2.05 -12.34 23.80
C GLU A 78 -0.97 -12.83 24.76
N LEU A 79 -1.39 -13.58 25.78
CA LEU A 79 -0.55 -14.16 26.83
C LEU A 79 -0.41 -15.69 26.71
N GLY A 80 -1.07 -16.31 25.71
CA GLY A 80 -0.98 -17.73 25.36
C GLY A 80 -1.89 -18.66 26.17
N ASP A 81 -1.64 -19.97 26.05
CA ASP A 81 -2.54 -21.05 26.50
C ASP A 81 -2.52 -21.34 28.01
N ARG A 82 -2.30 -20.32 28.86
CA ARG A 82 -2.12 -20.52 30.30
C ARG A 82 -3.40 -20.24 31.07
N ARG A 83 -3.84 -21.21 31.87
CA ARG A 83 -4.95 -21.00 32.80
C ARG A 83 -4.51 -20.09 33.96
N ILE A 84 -5.08 -18.89 34.04
CA ILE A 84 -4.80 -17.93 35.11
C ILE A 84 -5.87 -18.07 36.20
N SER A 85 -5.46 -18.41 37.42
CA SER A 85 -6.36 -18.43 38.59
C SER A 85 -6.28 -17.10 39.33
N LEU A 86 -7.35 -16.31 39.23
CA LEU A 86 -7.45 -14.99 39.86
C LEU A 86 -7.90 -15.11 41.33
N THR A 87 -7.13 -14.51 42.24
CA THR A 87 -7.52 -14.35 43.65
C THR A 87 -8.37 -13.09 43.82
N ARG A 88 -8.97 -12.95 45.01
CA ARG A 88 -9.73 -11.73 45.36
C ARG A 88 -8.91 -10.45 45.19
N GLN A 89 -7.61 -10.49 45.49
CA GLN A 89 -6.73 -9.33 45.35
C GLN A 89 -6.55 -8.95 43.87
N ASP A 90 -6.38 -9.92 42.97
CA ASP A 90 -6.23 -9.65 41.54
C ASP A 90 -7.53 -9.08 40.93
N LEU A 91 -8.70 -9.54 41.40
CA LEU A 91 -9.99 -8.99 40.95
C LEU A 91 -10.18 -7.54 41.40
N LEU A 92 -9.71 -7.19 42.60
CA LEU A 92 -9.71 -5.81 43.08
C LEU A 92 -8.76 -4.94 42.27
N GLU A 93 -7.61 -5.48 41.87
CA GLU A 93 -6.63 -4.81 41.00
C GLU A 93 -7.20 -4.56 39.59
N LEU A 94 -7.83 -5.56 38.98
CA LEU A 94 -8.50 -5.44 37.67
C LEU A 94 -9.66 -4.44 37.70
N GLU A 95 -10.47 -4.44 38.76
CA GLU A 95 -11.54 -3.45 38.93
C GLU A 95 -10.97 -2.03 39.08
N ALA A 96 -9.86 -1.88 39.81
CA ALA A 96 -9.19 -0.60 39.95
C ALA A 96 -8.62 -0.11 38.60
N LEU A 97 -7.96 -0.97 37.82
CA LEU A 97 -7.47 -0.63 36.47
C LEU A 97 -8.61 -0.25 35.53
N TYR A 98 -9.71 -1.00 35.53
CA TYR A 98 -10.87 -0.72 34.69
C TYR A 98 -11.54 0.61 35.02
N ALA A 99 -11.47 1.05 36.28
CA ALA A 99 -12.04 2.32 36.74
C ALA A 99 -11.09 3.51 36.56
N MET A 100 -9.83 3.30 36.17
CA MET A 100 -8.87 4.38 35.94
C MET A 100 -9.18 5.08 34.63
N ASP A 101 -9.27 6.41 34.68
CA ASP A 101 -9.45 7.27 33.53
C ASP A 101 -8.59 8.52 33.72
N HIS A 102 -7.60 8.69 32.86
CA HIS A 102 -6.64 9.79 32.90
C HIS A 102 -5.99 9.93 31.53
N GLU A 103 -5.71 11.17 31.11
CA GLU A 103 -5.19 11.49 29.77
C GLU A 103 -3.88 10.77 29.45
N HIS A 104 -2.97 10.69 30.43
CA HIS A 104 -1.64 10.07 30.30
C HIS A 104 -1.57 8.59 30.77
N ILE A 105 -2.72 7.91 30.86
CA ILE A 105 -2.78 6.48 31.20
C ILE A 105 -3.49 5.73 30.08
N CYS A 106 -2.86 4.66 29.59
CA CYS A 106 -3.45 3.83 28.56
C CYS A 106 -4.67 3.10 29.13
N LYS A 107 -5.85 3.40 28.59
CA LYS A 107 -7.12 2.89 29.08
C LYS A 107 -7.19 1.37 28.98
N PHE A 108 -7.36 0.73 30.14
CA PHE A 108 -7.64 -0.69 30.23
C PHE A 108 -9.10 -0.95 29.86
N ILE A 109 -9.32 -1.68 28.76
CA ILE A 109 -10.66 -1.97 28.25
C ILE A 109 -11.18 -3.27 28.85
N GLY A 110 -10.30 -4.25 29.03
CA GLY A 110 -10.64 -5.50 29.68
C GLY A 110 -9.61 -6.60 29.48
N ALA A 111 -9.94 -7.80 29.93
CA ALA A 111 -9.12 -8.99 29.75
C ALA A 111 -9.98 -10.20 29.42
N ASN A 112 -9.40 -11.12 28.65
CA ASN A 112 -9.91 -12.46 28.42
C ASN A 112 -9.05 -13.46 29.20
N ASP A 113 -9.66 -14.28 30.04
CA ASP A 113 -9.03 -15.35 30.83
C ASP A 113 -9.28 -16.75 30.23
N GLU A 114 -9.95 -16.84 29.08
CA GLU A 114 -10.28 -18.10 28.41
C GLU A 114 -9.12 -18.62 27.55
N VAL A 115 -8.66 -19.85 27.82
CA VAL A 115 -7.67 -20.59 27.03
C VAL A 115 -8.32 -21.06 25.72
N PRO A 116 -7.65 -20.97 24.54
CA PRO A 116 -6.24 -20.61 24.30
C PRO A 116 -5.94 -19.10 24.21
N HIS A 117 -6.96 -18.25 24.24
CA HIS A 117 -6.83 -16.83 23.87
C HIS A 117 -6.73 -15.86 25.07
N VAL A 118 -6.01 -16.25 26.12
CA VAL A 118 -5.82 -15.37 27.28
C VAL A 118 -5.15 -14.08 26.81
N SER A 119 -5.80 -12.94 27.01
CA SER A 119 -5.37 -11.67 26.41
C SER A 119 -5.78 -10.46 27.23
N ILE A 120 -5.01 -9.38 27.08
CA ILE A 120 -5.30 -8.07 27.67
C ILE A 120 -5.66 -7.11 26.53
N LEU A 121 -6.74 -6.36 26.73
CA LEU A 121 -7.25 -5.37 25.79
C LEU A 121 -7.05 -3.96 26.38
N THR A 122 -6.32 -3.13 25.64
CA THR A 122 -6.16 -1.70 25.95
C THR A 122 -6.57 -0.86 24.74
N GLU A 123 -6.73 0.44 24.94
CA GLU A 123 -6.86 1.35 23.80
C GLU A 123 -5.66 1.22 22.85
N TYR A 124 -5.90 1.42 21.55
CA TYR A 124 -4.85 1.39 20.55
C TYR A 124 -4.20 2.76 20.40
N CYS A 125 -2.90 2.82 20.68
CA CYS A 125 -2.06 4.00 20.48
C CYS A 125 -1.42 3.92 19.08
N SER A 126 -1.83 4.81 18.17
CA SER A 126 -1.53 4.66 16.74
C SER A 126 -0.08 4.95 16.34
N ARG A 127 0.72 5.57 17.21
CA ARG A 127 2.14 5.90 16.94
C ARG A 127 3.11 4.92 17.60
N GLY A 128 2.61 3.82 18.16
CA GLY A 128 3.44 2.80 18.80
C GLY A 128 3.93 3.25 20.17
N SER A 129 5.10 2.76 20.57
CA SER A 129 5.77 3.12 21.81
C SER A 129 6.80 4.24 21.63
N LEU A 130 7.19 4.88 22.72
CA LEU A 130 8.27 5.86 22.73
C LEU A 130 9.57 5.25 22.22
N GLN A 131 9.82 3.97 22.50
CA GLN A 131 10.99 3.29 21.96
C GLN A 131 10.96 3.25 20.42
N ASP A 132 9.81 2.92 19.82
CA ASP A 132 9.64 2.90 18.36
C ASP A 132 9.85 4.30 17.75
N LEU A 133 9.33 5.35 18.41
CA LEU A 133 9.51 6.75 17.99
C LEU A 133 10.98 7.20 18.04
N LEU A 134 11.75 6.73 19.04
CA LEU A 134 13.15 7.10 19.19
C LEU A 134 14.07 6.37 18.19
N GLU A 135 13.72 5.14 17.81
CA GLU A 135 14.45 4.35 16.81
C GLU A 135 14.23 4.86 15.38
N ASP A 136 13.05 5.41 15.07
CA ASP A 136 12.77 6.06 13.77
C ASP A 136 13.36 7.48 13.70
N SER A 137 14.66 7.54 13.47
CA SER A 137 15.41 8.81 13.33
C SER A 137 15.11 9.56 12.03
N THR A 138 14.42 8.94 11.08
CA THR A 138 14.21 9.47 9.74
C THR A 138 12.87 10.20 9.56
N GLU A 139 11.83 9.84 10.31
CA GLU A 139 10.51 10.45 10.14
C GLU A 139 10.26 11.71 10.99
N TYR A 140 10.95 11.87 12.13
CA TYR A 140 10.61 12.92 13.11
C TYR A 140 11.83 13.74 13.57
N GLU A 141 11.83 15.04 13.25
CA GLU A 141 12.72 16.02 13.87
C GLU A 141 12.24 16.30 15.30
N MET A 142 12.96 15.79 16.31
CA MET A 142 12.65 16.06 17.71
C MET A 142 13.40 17.30 18.19
N ASP A 143 12.73 18.45 18.14
CA ASP A 143 13.19 19.65 18.80
C ASP A 143 13.06 19.54 20.33
N ASP A 144 13.66 20.48 21.05
CA ASP A 144 13.65 20.43 22.50
C ASP A 144 12.23 20.59 23.07
N VAL A 145 11.39 21.42 22.44
CA VAL A 145 9.98 21.62 22.80
C VAL A 145 9.25 20.27 22.83
N PHE A 146 9.37 19.50 21.76
CA PHE A 146 8.76 18.17 21.66
C PHE A 146 9.38 17.18 22.65
N LYS A 147 10.69 17.18 22.88
CA LYS A 147 11.30 16.33 23.93
C LYS A 147 10.72 16.66 25.31
N TYR A 148 10.58 17.95 25.65
CA TYR A 148 10.01 18.38 26.93
C TYR A 148 8.53 18.03 27.06
N SER A 149 7.74 18.02 25.97
CA SER A 149 6.34 17.59 26.03
C SER A 149 6.22 16.13 26.45
N LEU A 150 6.99 15.23 25.81
CA LEU A 150 7.01 13.80 26.13
C LEU A 150 7.41 13.57 27.60
N ILE A 151 8.43 14.30 28.08
CA ILE A 151 8.87 14.24 29.48
C ILE A 151 7.76 14.69 30.43
N CYS A 152 7.08 15.81 30.14
CA CYS A 152 5.99 16.31 30.96
C CYS A 152 4.82 15.34 31.06
N ASP A 153 4.43 14.72 29.95
CA ASP A 153 3.34 13.74 29.89
C ASP A 153 3.63 12.52 30.75
N ILE A 154 4.86 11.98 30.67
CA ILE A 154 5.30 10.86 31.52
C ILE A 154 5.20 11.24 33.00
N VAL A 155 5.65 12.44 33.38
CA VAL A 155 5.59 12.91 34.77
C VAL A 155 4.15 13.03 35.26
N ARG A 156 3.24 13.56 34.45
CA ARG A 156 1.82 13.66 34.80
C ARG A 156 1.18 12.28 34.97
N GLY A 157 1.48 11.34 34.08
CA GLY A 157 1.04 9.94 34.21
C GLY A 157 1.56 9.28 35.48
N MET A 158 2.86 9.43 35.78
CA MET A 158 3.47 8.86 36.98
C MET A 158 2.93 9.47 38.29
N LEU A 159 2.67 10.78 38.30
CA LEU A 159 2.07 11.46 39.45
C LEU A 159 0.67 10.90 39.75
N PHE A 160 -0.10 10.59 38.71
CA PHE A 160 -1.41 9.95 38.86
C PHE A 160 -1.28 8.53 39.43
N ILE A 161 -0.37 7.70 38.88
CA ILE A 161 -0.13 6.34 39.38
C ILE A 161 0.29 6.36 40.85
N HIS A 162 1.23 7.23 41.23
CA HIS A 162 1.75 7.30 42.61
C HIS A 162 0.71 7.75 43.64
N ARG A 163 -0.33 8.47 43.21
CA ARG A 163 -1.47 8.86 44.06
C ARG A 163 -2.62 7.85 44.03
N SER A 164 -2.60 6.93 43.08
CA SER A 164 -3.61 5.89 42.94
C SER A 164 -3.39 4.74 43.94
N SER A 165 -4.33 3.79 43.98
CA SER A 165 -4.22 2.58 44.81
C SER A 165 -3.08 1.63 44.42
N PHE A 166 -2.44 1.84 43.26
CA PHE A 166 -1.28 1.05 42.82
C PHE A 166 0.02 1.51 43.46
N GLU A 167 0.09 2.78 43.89
CA GLU A 167 1.24 3.44 44.53
C GLU A 167 2.52 3.54 43.69
N TYR A 168 2.77 2.63 42.74
CA TYR A 168 3.94 2.60 41.86
C TYR A 168 3.62 1.92 40.52
N HIS A 169 4.48 2.13 39.53
CA HIS A 169 4.38 1.46 38.22
C HIS A 169 5.18 0.15 38.19
N GLY A 170 6.42 0.18 38.68
CA GLY A 170 7.29 -0.99 38.87
C GLY A 170 7.85 -1.64 37.60
N ASN A 171 7.58 -1.08 36.42
CA ASN A 171 8.15 -1.51 35.14
C ASN A 171 8.09 -0.39 34.10
N LEU A 172 8.44 0.82 34.52
CA LEU A 172 8.50 1.96 33.63
C LEU A 172 9.70 1.79 32.68
N LYS A 173 9.43 1.87 31.37
CA LYS A 173 10.43 1.77 30.28
C LYS A 173 9.86 2.46 29.04
N SER A 174 10.72 2.80 28.07
CA SER A 174 10.28 3.48 26.84
C SER A 174 9.26 2.67 26.03
N SER A 175 9.40 1.34 25.97
CA SER A 175 8.39 0.46 25.33
C SER A 175 7.03 0.41 26.06
N ASN A 176 6.95 0.89 27.30
CA ASN A 176 5.72 0.97 28.09
C ASN A 176 5.12 2.40 28.12
N CYS A 177 5.74 3.34 27.41
CA CYS A 177 5.21 4.67 27.16
C CYS A 177 4.61 4.67 25.74
N LEU A 178 3.30 4.53 25.61
CA LEU A 178 2.63 4.50 24.30
C LEU A 178 2.29 5.91 23.83
N ILE A 179 2.20 6.09 22.52
CA ILE A 179 1.95 7.40 21.91
C ILE A 179 0.69 7.35 21.04
N ASP A 180 -0.27 8.23 21.35
CA ASP A 180 -1.52 8.31 20.61
C ASP A 180 -1.38 9.11 19.30
N SER A 181 -2.48 9.32 18.59
CA SER A 181 -2.47 10.06 17.32
C SER A 181 -2.07 11.54 17.45
N ARG A 182 -2.15 12.11 18.67
CA ARG A 182 -1.86 13.51 18.98
C ARG A 182 -0.48 13.70 19.63
N PHE A 183 0.35 12.65 19.61
CA PHE A 183 1.66 12.63 20.29
C PHE A 183 1.59 12.78 21.82
N VAL A 184 0.47 12.43 22.43
CA VAL A 184 0.35 12.40 23.89
C VAL A 184 0.88 11.06 24.40
N VAL A 185 1.74 11.12 25.43
CA VAL A 185 2.27 9.89 26.05
C VAL A 185 1.27 9.31 27.04
N LYS A 186 1.00 8.01 26.88
CA LYS A 186 0.13 7.20 27.74
C LYS A 186 0.89 6.01 28.34
N LEU A 187 0.94 5.93 29.66
CA LEU A 187 1.64 4.85 30.36
C LEU A 187 0.81 3.55 30.36
N THR A 188 1.46 2.42 30.12
CA THR A 188 0.83 1.09 30.08
C THR A 188 1.64 0.04 30.84
N ASP A 189 1.10 -1.19 30.92
CA ASP A 189 1.78 -2.35 31.50
C ASP A 189 2.22 -2.14 32.98
N PHE A 190 1.47 -1.34 33.73
CA PHE A 190 1.54 -1.27 35.21
C PHE A 190 0.49 -2.20 35.84
N GLY A 191 0.80 -2.71 37.03
CA GLY A 191 -0.02 -3.74 37.67
C GLY A 191 0.01 -5.10 36.95
N LEU A 192 -0.98 -5.94 37.27
CA LEU A 192 -1.26 -7.27 36.71
C LEU A 192 -0.07 -8.23 36.79
N ALA A 193 0.61 -8.23 37.93
CA ALA A 193 1.82 -9.02 38.15
C ALA A 193 1.64 -10.50 37.75
N LYS A 194 0.48 -11.10 38.01
CA LYS A 194 0.19 -12.51 37.65
C LYS A 194 0.04 -12.78 36.17
N PHE A 195 -0.59 -11.86 35.42
CA PHE A 195 -0.66 -11.97 33.96
C PHE A 195 0.73 -11.82 33.33
N ARG A 196 1.65 -11.16 34.03
CA ARG A 196 3.01 -10.85 33.58
C ARG A 196 4.06 -11.85 34.03
N ASP A 197 3.86 -12.55 35.15
CA ASP A 197 4.78 -13.55 35.68
C ASP A 197 5.01 -14.69 34.68
N GLY A 198 3.98 -15.01 33.88
CA GLY A 198 4.07 -16.00 32.82
C GLY A 198 4.96 -15.62 31.63
N LEU A 199 5.13 -14.32 31.34
CA LEU A 199 6.03 -13.81 30.30
C LEU A 199 7.50 -13.78 30.76
N ARG A 200 7.75 -13.90 32.07
CA ARG A 200 9.09 -13.87 32.67
C ARG A 200 9.81 -15.23 32.69
N THR A 201 9.17 -16.28 32.15
CA THR A 201 9.75 -17.64 32.06
C THR A 201 10.67 -17.85 30.85
N ASP A 202 11.00 -16.82 30.09
CA ASP A 202 12.18 -16.86 29.22
C ASP A 202 13.39 -17.18 30.12
N SER A 203 14.21 -18.12 29.70
CA SER A 203 15.36 -18.64 30.45
C SER A 203 16.06 -17.52 31.23
N LYS A 204 16.17 -17.68 32.57
CA LYS A 204 16.76 -16.73 33.54
C LYS A 204 18.24 -16.36 33.26
N THR A 205 18.72 -16.61 32.05
CA THR A 205 20.10 -16.55 31.58
C THR A 205 20.23 -15.97 30.15
N GLY A 206 19.12 -15.63 29.47
CA GLY A 206 19.14 -15.09 28.10
C GLY A 206 19.46 -13.59 28.02
N PHE A 207 20.05 -13.13 26.90
CA PHE A 207 20.38 -11.72 26.65
C PHE A 207 19.19 -10.77 26.87
N LYS A 208 17.98 -11.17 26.41
CA LYS A 208 16.73 -10.41 26.56
C LYS A 208 16.26 -10.22 28.00
N TYR A 209 16.61 -11.14 28.91
CA TYR A 209 16.27 -10.99 30.32
C TYR A 209 17.00 -9.77 30.91
N TYR A 210 18.28 -9.63 30.56
CA TYR A 210 19.14 -8.55 31.06
C TYR A 210 18.81 -7.19 30.42
N GLU A 211 18.46 -7.17 29.13
CA GLU A 211 18.03 -5.96 28.43
C GLU A 211 16.78 -5.34 29.07
N ASN A 212 15.78 -6.15 29.42
CA ASN A 212 14.57 -5.68 30.10
C ASN A 212 14.83 -5.12 31.52
N LYS A 213 16.04 -5.30 32.07
CA LYS A 213 16.43 -4.84 33.40
C LYS A 213 17.20 -3.52 33.39
N LEU A 214 17.53 -2.96 32.23
CA LEU A 214 18.31 -1.72 32.10
C LEU A 214 17.64 -0.50 32.76
N TRP A 215 16.31 -0.44 32.77
CA TRP A 215 15.55 0.61 33.45
C TRP A 215 15.31 0.33 34.94
N THR A 216 15.69 -0.85 35.44
CA THR A 216 15.42 -1.26 36.83
C THR A 216 16.45 -0.65 37.78
N ALA A 217 15.98 -0.06 38.87
CA ALA A 217 16.85 0.56 39.86
C ALA A 217 17.80 -0.44 40.57
N PRO A 218 19.02 -0.02 40.95
CA PRO A 218 20.04 -0.92 41.52
C PRO A 218 19.57 -1.70 42.75
N GLU A 219 18.80 -1.07 43.65
CA GLU A 219 18.26 -1.72 44.85
C GLU A 219 17.29 -2.87 44.51
N LEU A 220 16.48 -2.70 43.47
CA LEU A 220 15.50 -3.69 43.04
C LEU A 220 16.19 -4.86 42.35
N LEU A 221 17.30 -4.60 41.66
CA LEU A 221 18.17 -5.64 41.10
C LEU A 221 18.83 -6.48 42.21
N ARG A 222 19.34 -5.83 43.28
CA ARG A 222 19.96 -6.53 44.43
C ARG A 222 18.98 -7.40 45.19
N MET A 223 17.80 -6.86 45.49
CA MET A 223 16.77 -7.56 46.27
C MET A 223 16.07 -8.66 45.46
N GLN A 224 16.25 -8.68 44.13
CA GLN A 224 15.46 -9.51 43.20
C GLN A 224 13.95 -9.39 43.44
N SER A 225 13.51 -8.23 43.92
CA SER A 225 12.11 -8.00 44.26
C SER A 225 11.27 -8.04 43.00
N LEU A 226 10.11 -8.72 43.07
CA LEU A 226 9.10 -8.64 42.02
C LEU A 226 8.30 -7.34 42.08
N HIS A 227 8.34 -6.63 43.20
CA HIS A 227 7.59 -5.40 43.45
C HIS A 227 8.45 -4.16 43.17
N GLY A 228 7.85 -3.19 42.49
CA GLY A 228 8.43 -1.87 42.27
C GLY A 228 8.30 -0.97 43.50
N THR A 229 8.97 0.17 43.46
CA THR A 229 8.83 1.24 44.45
C THR A 229 8.71 2.57 43.73
N GLN A 230 8.12 3.57 44.39
CA GLN A 230 8.03 4.93 43.83
C GLN A 230 9.41 5.49 43.46
N LYS A 231 10.42 5.25 44.30
CA LYS A 231 11.81 5.67 44.07
C LYS A 231 12.51 4.86 42.98
N GLY A 232 12.09 3.62 42.76
CA GLY A 232 12.49 2.81 41.61
C GLY A 232 11.98 3.39 40.30
N ASP A 233 10.71 3.83 40.25
CA ASP A 233 10.14 4.46 39.06
C ASP A 233 10.86 5.78 38.70
N VAL A 234 11.31 6.55 39.72
CA VAL A 234 12.09 7.79 39.50
C VAL A 234 13.43 7.47 38.83
N TYR A 235 14.08 6.35 39.18
CA TYR A 235 15.28 5.90 38.50
C TYR A 235 14.98 5.52 37.04
N SER A 236 13.93 4.73 36.80
CA SER A 236 13.52 4.33 35.45
C SER A 236 13.23 5.54 34.56
N PHE A 237 12.59 6.57 35.11
CA PHE A 237 12.31 7.83 34.43
C PHE A 237 13.58 8.58 34.01
N ALA A 238 14.63 8.57 34.83
CA ALA A 238 15.91 9.18 34.48
C ALA A 238 16.56 8.53 33.25
N ILE A 239 16.46 7.19 33.14
CA ILE A 239 16.95 6.44 31.97
C ILE A 239 16.16 6.83 30.71
N ILE A 240 14.84 6.98 30.82
CA ILE A 240 13.99 7.39 29.70
C ILE A 240 14.32 8.82 29.24
N ILE A 241 14.58 9.76 30.16
CA ILE A 241 15.01 11.11 29.77
C ILE A 241 16.30 11.04 28.94
N GLN A 242 17.28 10.24 29.38
CA GLN A 242 18.53 10.07 28.63
C GLN A 242 18.28 9.52 27.22
N GLU A 243 17.36 8.56 27.09
CA GLU A 243 16.92 7.98 25.82
C GLU A 243 16.32 9.04 24.88
N ILE A 244 15.41 9.88 25.40
CA ILE A 244 14.75 10.97 24.67
C ILE A 244 15.77 12.02 24.19
N MET A 245 16.72 12.39 25.05
CA MET A 245 17.66 13.47 24.75
C MET A 245 18.72 13.06 23.74
N TYR A 246 19.30 11.85 23.87
CA TYR A 246 20.39 11.41 23.01
C TYR A 246 19.94 10.67 21.75
N ARG A 247 18.77 10.03 21.74
CA ARG A 247 18.27 9.21 20.61
C ARG A 247 19.29 8.17 20.07
N LYS A 248 20.15 7.65 20.95
CA LYS A 248 21.20 6.64 20.61
C LYS A 248 20.92 5.27 21.23
N GLY A 249 19.64 4.99 21.46
CA GLY A 249 19.18 3.77 22.12
C GLY A 249 19.31 3.81 23.64
N VAL A 250 18.83 2.73 24.25
CA VAL A 250 18.72 2.59 25.71
C VAL A 250 20.10 2.50 26.35
N PHE A 251 20.30 3.23 27.44
CA PHE A 251 21.53 3.16 28.25
C PHE A 251 22.80 3.51 27.43
N TYR A 252 22.72 4.53 26.58
CA TYR A 252 23.81 4.91 25.68
C TYR A 252 25.12 5.26 26.43
N ARG A 253 26.26 4.75 25.91
CA ARG A 253 27.65 5.07 26.30
C ARG A 253 28.53 5.12 25.03
N LYS A 254 29.64 5.88 25.06
CA LYS A 254 30.59 5.98 23.93
C LYS A 254 31.34 4.68 23.62
N GLU A 255 31.51 3.80 24.60
CA GLU A 255 32.10 2.46 24.46
C GLU A 255 31.00 1.43 24.15
N GLU A 256 31.26 0.48 23.25
CA GLU A 256 30.32 -0.60 22.93
C GLU A 256 29.93 -1.39 24.18
N ILE A 257 28.64 -1.68 24.31
CA ILE A 257 28.08 -2.52 25.37
C ILE A 257 28.42 -4.00 25.07
N THR A 258 29.70 -4.38 25.19
CA THR A 258 30.16 -5.76 24.97
C THR A 258 30.25 -6.49 26.30
N ALA A 259 29.68 -7.71 26.41
CA ALA A 259 29.83 -8.73 27.48
C ALA A 259 29.72 -8.31 28.98
N GLN A 260 29.75 -7.02 29.32
CA GLN A 260 29.77 -6.42 30.65
C GLN A 260 28.35 -6.28 31.24
N SER A 261 27.30 -6.37 30.42
CA SER A 261 25.91 -6.56 30.87
C SER A 261 25.75 -7.81 31.75
N LYS A 262 26.67 -8.80 31.64
CA LYS A 262 26.74 -9.99 32.51
C LYS A 262 27.26 -9.69 33.93
N ILE A 263 28.14 -8.70 34.10
CA ILE A 263 28.70 -8.28 35.41
C ILE A 263 27.72 -7.33 36.10
N LEU A 264 27.04 -6.50 35.32
CA LEU A 264 26.12 -5.46 35.75
C LEU A 264 24.92 -5.91 36.58
N ILE A 265 24.39 -7.09 36.26
CA ILE A 265 23.20 -7.63 36.91
C ILE A 265 23.59 -8.62 38.02
N ARG A 266 24.90 -8.88 38.21
CA ARG A 266 25.43 -9.78 39.24
C ARG A 266 26.22 -9.10 40.37
N GLY A 267 26.70 -7.87 40.22
CA GLY A 267 27.50 -7.24 41.25
C GLY A 267 27.33 -5.74 41.28
N THR A 268 26.43 -5.25 42.14
CA THR A 268 26.68 -3.96 42.79
C THR A 268 26.94 -4.24 44.25
N LEU A 269 28.19 -4.62 44.56
CA LEU A 269 28.70 -4.50 45.91
C LEU A 269 28.61 -3.01 46.29
N ILE A 270 28.15 -2.73 47.51
CA ILE A 270 28.10 -1.37 48.05
C ILE A 270 29.54 -0.84 48.07
N GLY A 271 29.84 0.20 47.28
CA GLY A 271 31.16 0.88 47.28
C GLY A 271 31.89 0.96 45.93
N GLU A 272 31.46 0.28 44.87
CA GLU A 272 32.01 0.47 43.52
C GLU A 272 31.33 1.62 42.76
N VAL A 273 32.01 2.18 41.75
CA VAL A 273 31.46 3.25 40.91
C VAL A 273 30.17 2.74 40.24
N PRO A 274 29.02 3.38 40.49
CA PRO A 274 27.76 2.92 39.97
C PRO A 274 27.75 2.96 38.45
N PHE A 275 27.46 1.83 37.82
CA PHE A 275 27.29 1.81 36.37
C PHE A 275 26.05 2.60 35.98
N ARG A 276 26.26 3.61 35.13
CA ARG A 276 25.24 4.57 34.71
C ARG A 276 25.38 4.87 33.21
N PRO A 277 24.28 5.28 32.56
CA PRO A 277 24.34 5.82 31.21
C PRO A 277 25.23 7.06 31.15
N MET A 278 25.74 7.39 29.97
CA MET A 278 26.56 8.58 29.80
C MET A 278 25.69 9.84 29.79
N LEU A 279 26.11 10.85 30.55
CA LEU A 279 25.68 12.24 30.44
C LEU A 279 26.95 13.07 30.24
N ASP A 280 27.27 13.40 28.99
CA ASP A 280 28.46 14.21 28.67
C ASP A 280 28.37 15.56 29.39
N ASP A 281 29.34 15.86 30.25
CA ASP A 281 29.40 17.14 30.97
C ASP A 281 29.68 18.31 30.03
N ASP A 282 30.44 18.08 28.95
CA ASP A 282 30.87 19.12 28.00
C ASP A 282 29.86 19.39 26.86
N ASP A 283 28.77 18.61 26.76
CA ASP A 283 27.77 18.75 25.70
C ASP A 283 26.48 19.40 26.23
N ASP A 284 26.55 20.70 26.49
CA ASP A 284 25.41 21.52 26.92
C ASP A 284 24.48 21.90 25.75
N THR A 285 24.86 21.56 24.51
CA THR A 285 24.01 21.80 23.32
C THR A 285 22.85 20.83 23.23
N ILE A 286 22.98 19.63 23.81
CA ILE A 286 21.95 18.58 23.74
C ILE A 286 21.00 18.63 24.95
N ILE A 287 21.53 18.87 26.16
CA ILE A 287 20.73 18.83 27.40
C ILE A 287 20.98 20.09 28.22
N ASN A 288 19.90 20.80 28.55
CA ASN A 288 19.95 21.91 29.50
C ASN A 288 20.64 21.48 30.81
N PRO A 289 21.67 22.22 31.30
CA PRO A 289 22.40 21.89 32.52
C PRO A 289 21.51 21.61 33.74
N ALA A 290 20.38 22.32 33.85
CA ALA A 290 19.44 22.13 34.94
C ALA A 290 18.68 20.79 34.84
N LEU A 291 18.30 20.37 33.62
CA LEU A 291 17.73 19.05 33.38
C LEU A 291 18.77 17.94 33.62
N LYS A 292 20.02 18.14 33.19
CA LYS A 292 21.15 17.22 33.44
C LYS A 292 21.35 16.98 34.95
N LYS A 293 21.29 18.05 35.76
CA LYS A 293 21.34 17.96 37.23
C LYS A 293 20.15 17.20 37.83
N LEU A 294 18.95 17.40 37.28
CA LEU A 294 17.75 16.68 37.72
C LEU A 294 17.86 15.17 37.42
N VAL A 295 18.29 14.80 36.21
CA VAL A 295 18.51 13.38 35.82
C VAL A 295 19.51 12.72 36.77
N ARG A 296 20.61 13.43 37.12
CA ARG A 296 21.62 12.93 38.06
C ARG A 296 21.08 12.64 39.46
N ARG A 297 20.15 13.48 39.94
CA ARG A 297 19.47 13.24 41.22
C ARG A 297 18.46 12.09 41.12
N CYS A 298 17.76 11.95 39.99
CA CYS A 298 16.75 10.92 39.80
C CYS A 298 17.33 9.50 39.76
N TRP A 299 18.54 9.30 39.22
CA TRP A 299 19.20 7.98 39.18
C TRP A 299 20.25 7.75 40.28
N GLY A 300 20.14 8.49 41.39
CA GLY A 300 21.02 8.36 42.55
C GLY A 300 21.10 6.93 43.08
N GLU A 301 22.23 6.57 43.70
CA GLU A 301 22.46 5.22 44.21
C GLU A 301 21.49 4.87 45.35
N TYR A 302 21.29 5.82 46.27
CA TYR A 302 20.40 5.64 47.41
C TYR A 302 18.99 6.16 47.14
N GLN A 303 17.97 5.38 47.54
CA GLN A 303 16.55 5.68 47.29
C GLN A 303 16.09 7.01 47.93
N ASN A 304 16.65 7.36 49.08
CA ASN A 304 16.32 8.57 49.85
C ASN A 304 16.85 9.86 49.22
N GLU A 305 17.91 9.80 48.42
CA GLU A 305 18.47 10.96 47.71
C GLU A 305 17.66 11.34 46.47
N ARG A 306 16.96 10.37 45.89
CA ARG A 306 16.14 10.58 44.69
C ARG A 306 14.95 11.48 45.03
N PRO A 307 14.60 12.46 44.19
CA PRO A 307 13.42 13.30 44.40
C PRO A 307 12.12 12.49 44.28
N THR A 308 10.99 13.10 44.67
CA THR A 308 9.65 12.55 44.36
C THR A 308 9.16 13.06 43.00
N PHE A 309 8.20 12.37 42.36
CA PHE A 309 7.61 12.89 41.11
C PHE A 309 6.94 14.26 41.29
N GLN A 310 6.50 14.61 42.50
CA GLN A 310 5.99 15.95 42.81
C GLN A 310 7.07 17.02 42.72
N GLU A 311 8.27 16.73 43.22
CA GLU A 311 9.43 17.62 43.12
C GLU A 311 9.94 17.70 41.68
N VAL A 312 10.04 16.56 41.00
CA VAL A 312 10.41 16.45 39.58
C VAL A 312 9.47 17.30 38.71
N HIS A 313 8.15 17.18 38.90
CA HIS A 313 7.16 18.00 38.18
C HIS A 313 7.35 19.50 38.42
N ARG A 314 7.64 19.90 39.67
CA ARG A 314 7.89 21.31 40.01
C ARG A 314 9.16 21.85 39.38
N GLU A 315 10.22 21.04 39.31
CA GLU A 315 11.48 21.44 38.67
C GLU A 315 11.33 21.53 37.15
N ILE A 316 10.68 20.55 36.51
CA ILE A 316 10.49 20.53 35.04
C ILE A 316 9.64 21.70 34.57
N ARG A 317 8.59 22.08 35.31
CA ARG A 317 7.78 23.27 35.00
C ARG A 317 8.56 24.58 35.01
N LYS A 318 9.70 24.66 35.69
CA LYS A 318 10.56 25.86 35.66
C LYS A 318 11.33 25.98 34.34
N PHE A 319 11.56 24.87 33.65
CA PHE A 319 12.31 24.83 32.41
C PHE A 319 11.46 25.16 31.19
N HIS A 320 10.14 24.98 31.26
CA HIS A 320 9.24 25.22 30.13
C HIS A 320 7.86 25.72 30.58
N LYS A 321 7.40 26.87 30.06
CA LYS A 321 6.06 27.41 30.33
C LYS A 321 5.04 26.65 29.48
N GLU A 322 4.11 25.96 30.13
CA GLU A 322 3.10 25.07 29.50
C GLU A 322 2.28 25.71 28.37
N HIS A 323 2.11 27.04 28.37
CA HIS A 323 1.29 27.74 27.36
C HIS A 323 1.91 27.80 25.95
N ASN A 324 3.24 27.69 25.80
CA ASN A 324 3.87 27.76 24.47
C ASN A 324 3.94 26.40 23.76
N LEU A 325 3.69 25.31 24.50
CA LEU A 325 3.91 23.94 24.03
C LEU A 325 2.78 23.47 23.12
N VAL A 326 1.53 23.72 23.52
CA VAL A 326 0.35 23.22 22.78
C VAL A 326 0.21 23.96 21.46
N ASP A 327 0.35 25.29 21.47
CA ASP A 327 0.23 26.11 20.27
C ASP A 327 1.36 25.82 19.27
N SER A 328 2.61 25.68 19.77
CA SER A 328 3.75 25.31 18.91
C SER A 328 3.64 23.90 18.32
N LEU A 329 3.11 22.94 19.08
CA LEU A 329 2.85 21.59 18.57
C LEU A 329 1.68 21.56 17.59
N LEU A 330 0.62 22.36 17.81
CA LEU A 330 -0.50 22.48 16.89
C LEU A 330 -0.05 23.08 15.56
N GLU A 331 0.68 24.18 15.60
CA GLU A 331 1.21 24.86 14.41
C GLU A 331 2.13 23.93 13.61
N ARG A 332 2.98 23.15 14.29
CA ARG A 332 3.86 22.18 13.60
C ARG A 332 3.08 20.97 13.06
N LEU A 333 2.05 20.49 13.75
CA LEU A 333 1.16 19.43 13.25
C LEU A 333 0.37 19.88 12.02
N GLU A 334 -0.07 21.14 11.98
CA GLU A 334 -0.69 21.73 10.79
C GLU A 334 0.30 21.78 9.62
N GLN A 335 1.53 22.23 9.86
CA GLN A 335 2.59 22.22 8.84
C GLN A 335 2.91 20.82 8.32
N TYR A 336 2.97 19.81 9.20
CA TYR A 336 3.16 18.41 8.79
C TYR A 336 1.96 17.87 8.01
N SER A 337 0.73 18.22 8.40
CA SER A 337 -0.47 17.84 7.66
C SER A 337 -0.46 18.44 6.26
N GLN A 338 -0.13 19.73 6.15
CA GLN A 338 -0.02 20.43 4.88
C GLN A 338 1.06 19.81 3.99
N HIS A 339 2.26 19.56 4.53
CA HIS A 339 3.34 18.93 3.77
C HIS A 339 2.98 17.52 3.27
N LEU A 340 2.24 16.74 4.08
CA LEU A 340 1.75 15.43 3.67
C LEU A 340 0.68 15.55 2.58
N GLU A 341 -0.22 16.53 2.67
CA GLU A 341 -1.22 16.82 1.64
C GLU A 341 -0.56 17.20 0.32
N ASP A 342 0.41 18.12 0.34
CA ASP A 342 1.17 18.52 -0.85
C ASP A 342 1.87 17.32 -1.50
N LYS A 343 2.46 16.44 -0.68
CA LYS A 343 3.14 15.22 -1.17
C LYS A 343 2.17 14.18 -1.72
N VAL A 344 0.96 14.09 -1.16
CA VAL A 344 -0.12 13.24 -1.68
C VAL A 344 -0.62 13.81 -3.01
N GLU A 345 -0.78 15.12 -3.12
CA GLU A 345 -1.19 15.80 -4.34
C GLU A 345 -0.17 15.57 -5.47
N GLU A 346 1.11 15.85 -5.22
CA GLU A 346 2.20 15.64 -6.18
C GLU A 346 2.24 14.19 -6.69
N ARG A 347 2.16 13.20 -5.78
CA ARG A 347 2.11 11.78 -6.17
C ARG A 347 0.84 11.43 -6.93
N THR A 348 -0.28 12.04 -6.60
CA THR A 348 -1.55 11.79 -7.28
C THR A 348 -1.49 12.32 -8.72
N GLU A 349 -0.87 13.47 -8.95
CA GLU A 349 -0.62 14.01 -10.28
C GLU A 349 0.33 13.12 -11.10
N GLN A 350 1.46 12.71 -10.50
CA GLN A 350 2.39 11.78 -11.14
C GLN A 350 1.71 10.47 -11.53
N TYR A 351 0.87 9.93 -10.65
CA TYR A 351 0.09 8.72 -10.92
C TYR A 351 -0.92 8.92 -12.07
N LYS A 352 -1.63 10.06 -12.10
CA LYS A 352 -2.56 10.39 -13.19
C LYS A 352 -1.81 10.47 -14.53
N ALA A 353 -0.68 11.17 -14.58
CA ALA A 353 0.12 11.31 -15.80
C ALA A 353 0.66 9.97 -16.30
N GLU A 354 1.15 9.11 -15.40
CA GLU A 354 1.63 7.77 -15.76
C GLU A 354 0.48 6.88 -16.25
N LYS A 355 -0.69 6.96 -15.60
CA LYS A 355 -1.89 6.25 -16.01
C LYS A 355 -2.35 6.68 -17.40
N GLU A 356 -2.36 7.98 -17.70
CA GLU A 356 -2.73 8.50 -19.02
C GLU A 356 -1.77 8.04 -20.12
N ARG A 357 -0.46 8.00 -19.85
CA ARG A 357 0.52 7.42 -20.79
C ARG A 357 0.27 5.93 -21.02
N ALA A 358 0.07 5.15 -19.96
CA ALA A 358 -0.21 3.73 -20.05
C ALA A 358 -1.51 3.44 -20.83
N ASP A 359 -2.57 4.20 -20.55
CA ASP A 359 -3.86 4.10 -21.24
C ASP A 359 -3.74 4.46 -22.72
N SER A 360 -3.00 5.51 -23.05
CA SER A 360 -2.75 5.94 -24.43
C SER A 360 -2.02 4.85 -25.24
N LEU A 361 -0.97 4.26 -24.67
CA LEU A 361 -0.25 3.15 -25.30
C LEU A 361 -1.14 1.91 -25.48
N LEU A 362 -2.01 1.62 -24.51
CA LEU A 362 -2.94 0.50 -24.60
C LEU A 362 -3.95 0.69 -25.75
N TYR A 363 -4.45 1.92 -25.95
CA TYR A 363 -5.37 2.23 -27.04
C TYR A 363 -4.71 2.21 -28.42
N LEU A 364 -3.38 2.36 -28.51
CA LEU A 364 -2.65 2.14 -29.77
C LEU A 364 -2.57 0.66 -30.16
N MET A 365 -2.63 -0.25 -29.18
CA MET A 365 -2.51 -1.70 -29.42
C MET A 365 -3.87 -2.40 -29.51
N LEU A 366 -4.88 -1.89 -28.82
CA LEU A 366 -6.19 -2.54 -28.67
C LEU A 366 -7.33 -1.55 -28.88
N PRO A 367 -8.46 -2.00 -29.46
CA PRO A 367 -9.65 -1.17 -29.53
C PRO A 367 -10.11 -0.72 -28.13
N LYS A 368 -10.55 0.55 -27.99
CA LYS A 368 -11.01 1.13 -26.72
C LYS A 368 -11.99 0.24 -25.93
N PRO A 369 -13.02 -0.38 -26.54
CA PRO A 369 -13.96 -1.24 -25.80
C PRO A 369 -13.32 -2.49 -25.21
N VAL A 370 -12.30 -3.03 -25.88
CA VAL A 370 -11.54 -4.22 -25.47
C VAL A 370 -10.56 -3.85 -24.35
N ALA A 371 -9.82 -2.76 -24.53
CA ALA A 371 -8.89 -2.21 -23.56
C ALA A 371 -9.56 -1.91 -22.21
N GLU A 372 -10.74 -1.28 -22.22
CA GLU A 372 -11.50 -0.96 -21.02
C GLU A 372 -11.99 -2.20 -20.26
N ARG A 373 -12.40 -3.27 -20.97
CA ARG A 373 -12.78 -4.54 -20.32
C ARG A 373 -11.59 -5.22 -19.66
N LEU A 374 -10.42 -5.21 -20.31
CA LEU A 374 -9.18 -5.74 -19.75
C LEU A 374 -8.72 -4.94 -18.52
N LYS A 375 -8.80 -3.61 -18.57
CA LYS A 375 -8.48 -2.73 -17.42
C LYS A 375 -9.34 -3.03 -16.19
N ARG A 376 -10.60 -3.43 -16.40
CA ARG A 376 -11.52 -3.84 -15.32
C ARG A 376 -11.29 -5.29 -14.83
N GLY A 377 -10.30 -6.00 -15.39
CA GLY A 377 -9.98 -7.37 -15.02
C GLY A 377 -10.95 -8.42 -15.59
N PHE A 378 -11.78 -8.05 -16.57
CA PHE A 378 -12.66 -9.00 -17.24
C PHE A 378 -11.94 -9.68 -18.40
N ASN A 379 -12.20 -10.98 -18.58
CA ASN A 379 -11.81 -11.68 -19.79
C ASN A 379 -12.63 -11.15 -20.98
N VAL A 380 -11.95 -10.90 -22.09
CA VAL A 380 -12.60 -10.55 -23.35
C VAL A 380 -13.06 -11.84 -24.01
N LEU A 381 -14.36 -12.10 -23.96
CA LEU A 381 -14.96 -13.25 -24.64
C LEU A 381 -14.90 -13.04 -26.16
N PRO A 382 -14.69 -14.11 -26.95
CA PRO A 382 -14.85 -14.05 -28.39
C PRO A 382 -16.23 -13.49 -28.77
N ALA A 383 -16.25 -12.54 -29.70
CA ALA A 383 -17.47 -11.94 -30.22
C ALA A 383 -17.61 -12.28 -31.69
N THR A 384 -18.82 -12.63 -32.13
CA THR A 384 -19.14 -12.93 -33.52
C THR A 384 -19.94 -11.78 -34.11
N PHE A 385 -19.49 -11.28 -35.25
CA PHE A 385 -20.08 -10.18 -36.00
C PHE A 385 -20.63 -10.73 -37.31
N LYS A 386 -21.90 -10.41 -37.61
CA LYS A 386 -22.60 -10.97 -38.78
C LYS A 386 -22.17 -10.32 -40.09
N GLU A 387 -21.91 -9.02 -40.06
CA GLU A 387 -21.57 -8.22 -41.22
C GLU A 387 -20.42 -7.29 -40.87
N VAL A 388 -19.25 -7.60 -41.41
CA VAL A 388 -18.05 -6.76 -41.34
C VAL A 388 -17.43 -6.68 -42.72
N THR A 389 -16.84 -5.54 -43.08
CA THR A 389 -16.08 -5.43 -44.33
C THR A 389 -14.60 -5.46 -44.04
N ILE A 390 -13.93 -6.39 -44.69
CA ILE A 390 -12.51 -6.66 -44.55
C ILE A 390 -11.82 -6.15 -45.80
N PHE A 391 -10.78 -5.34 -45.59
CA PHE A 391 -9.86 -4.86 -46.60
C PHE A 391 -8.54 -5.63 -46.50
N PHE A 392 -8.07 -6.12 -47.63
CA PHE A 392 -6.71 -6.60 -47.82
C PHE A 392 -6.07 -5.82 -48.95
N SER A 393 -4.85 -5.35 -48.72
CA SER A 393 -4.00 -4.89 -49.81
C SER A 393 -2.69 -5.62 -49.84
N ASP A 394 -2.08 -5.67 -51.01
CA ASP A 394 -0.74 -6.18 -51.21
C ASP A 394 0.03 -5.33 -52.23
N ILE A 395 1.36 -5.37 -52.12
CA ILE A 395 2.26 -4.64 -53.01
C ILE A 395 2.61 -5.54 -54.20
N VAL A 396 2.19 -5.13 -55.40
CA VAL A 396 2.45 -5.90 -56.62
C VAL A 396 3.94 -6.01 -56.87
N GLY A 397 4.45 -7.25 -56.95
CA GLY A 397 5.86 -7.52 -57.22
C GLY A 397 6.79 -7.30 -56.01
N PHE A 398 6.25 -7.17 -54.79
CA PHE A 398 7.04 -6.97 -53.57
C PHE A 398 8.14 -8.02 -53.40
N THR A 399 7.86 -9.30 -53.66
CA THR A 399 8.87 -10.36 -53.58
C THR A 399 10.06 -10.08 -54.49
N ALA A 400 9.85 -9.52 -55.68
CA ALA A 400 10.94 -9.19 -56.60
C ALA A 400 11.71 -7.94 -56.13
N ILE A 401 11.02 -6.98 -55.52
CA ILE A 401 11.64 -5.78 -54.90
C ILE A 401 12.49 -6.19 -53.69
N SER A 402 11.96 -7.06 -52.83
CA SER A 402 12.65 -7.51 -51.61
C SER A 402 13.88 -8.36 -51.90
N HIS A 403 13.91 -9.12 -53.01
CA HIS A 403 15.10 -9.85 -53.45
C HIS A 403 16.18 -8.95 -54.06
N LYS A 404 15.81 -7.79 -54.61
CA LYS A 404 16.74 -6.87 -55.31
C LYS A 404 17.28 -5.75 -54.43
N SER A 405 16.60 -5.45 -53.32
CA SER A 405 16.93 -4.36 -52.40
C SER A 405 17.59 -4.86 -51.12
N GLU A 406 18.40 -4.00 -50.49
CA GLU A 406 18.93 -4.33 -49.16
C GLU A 406 17.82 -4.33 -48.11
N PRO A 407 17.89 -5.20 -47.07
CA PRO A 407 16.84 -5.31 -46.06
C PRO A 407 16.43 -3.98 -45.42
N MET A 408 17.38 -3.08 -45.14
CA MET A 408 17.07 -1.77 -44.56
C MET A 408 16.30 -0.86 -45.52
N GLN A 409 16.58 -0.93 -46.83
CA GLN A 409 15.85 -0.15 -47.84
C GLN A 409 14.39 -0.60 -47.94
N VAL A 410 14.16 -1.92 -47.86
CA VAL A 410 12.79 -2.49 -47.85
C VAL A 410 12.03 -2.05 -46.61
N VAL A 411 12.68 -2.05 -45.43
CA VAL A 411 12.08 -1.58 -44.17
C VAL A 411 11.73 -0.10 -44.25
N THR A 412 12.62 0.75 -44.75
CA THR A 412 12.34 2.20 -44.90
C THR A 412 11.15 2.44 -45.84
N MET A 413 11.12 1.75 -47.00
CA MET A 413 10.01 1.86 -47.96
C MET A 413 8.67 1.43 -47.35
N LEU A 414 8.65 0.29 -46.64
CA LEU A 414 7.43 -0.18 -45.96
C LEU A 414 7.00 0.77 -44.85
N ASN A 415 7.94 1.31 -44.07
CA ASN A 415 7.63 2.25 -43.01
C ASN A 415 7.05 3.56 -43.54
N GLU A 416 7.59 4.12 -44.63
CA GLU A 416 7.04 5.30 -45.31
C GLU A 416 5.62 5.03 -45.83
N LEU A 417 5.42 3.90 -46.51
CA LEU A 417 4.12 3.51 -47.04
C LEU A 417 3.09 3.31 -45.93
N TYR A 418 3.44 2.58 -44.87
CA TYR A 418 2.53 2.33 -43.75
C TYR A 418 2.29 3.58 -42.90
N THR A 419 3.24 4.50 -42.78
CA THR A 419 3.00 5.80 -42.12
C THR A 419 1.96 6.61 -42.90
N MET A 420 2.04 6.59 -44.23
CA MET A 420 1.04 7.23 -45.09
C MET A 420 -0.33 6.57 -44.96
N PHE A 421 -0.38 5.23 -44.92
CA PHE A 421 -1.63 4.50 -44.72
C PHE A 421 -2.24 4.78 -43.35
N ASP A 422 -1.43 4.75 -42.29
CA ASP A 422 -1.85 5.03 -40.91
C ASP A 422 -2.48 6.44 -40.81
N THR A 423 -1.90 7.43 -41.49
CA THR A 423 -2.46 8.80 -41.56
C THR A 423 -3.82 8.85 -42.28
N ILE A 424 -4.04 8.02 -43.31
CA ILE A 424 -5.29 8.00 -44.07
C ILE A 424 -6.38 7.28 -43.29
N ILE A 425 -6.07 6.16 -42.62
CA ILE A 425 -7.07 5.37 -41.91
C ILE A 425 -7.61 6.07 -40.66
N ASP A 426 -6.84 6.98 -40.04
CA ASP A 426 -7.28 7.76 -38.87
C ASP A 426 -8.52 8.63 -39.14
N VAL A 427 -8.84 8.91 -40.42
CA VAL A 427 -10.01 9.69 -40.83
C VAL A 427 -11.28 8.83 -40.98
N PHE A 428 -11.14 7.50 -41.06
CA PHE A 428 -12.24 6.56 -41.32
C PHE A 428 -12.55 5.70 -40.09
N ASP A 429 -13.79 5.21 -39.99
CA ASP A 429 -14.18 4.27 -38.93
C ASP A 429 -13.69 2.85 -39.26
N VAL A 430 -12.39 2.64 -39.07
CA VAL A 430 -11.70 1.39 -39.40
C VAL A 430 -10.72 0.97 -38.31
N TYR A 431 -10.52 -0.34 -38.15
CA TYR A 431 -9.56 -0.93 -37.23
C TYR A 431 -8.45 -1.64 -37.99
N LYS A 432 -7.20 -1.26 -37.72
CA LYS A 432 -6.00 -1.91 -38.25
C LYS A 432 -5.76 -3.24 -37.54
N VAL A 433 -5.67 -4.31 -38.32
CA VAL A 433 -5.36 -5.67 -37.81
C VAL A 433 -3.87 -5.92 -38.02
N GLU A 434 -3.23 -6.63 -37.10
CA GLU A 434 -1.82 -7.04 -37.28
C GLU A 434 -1.69 -7.92 -38.53
N THR A 435 -0.80 -7.54 -39.44
CA THR A 435 -0.60 -8.21 -40.72
C THR A 435 0.58 -9.18 -40.70
N ILE A 436 0.61 -10.07 -41.68
CA ILE A 436 1.72 -11.00 -41.93
C ILE A 436 2.33 -10.64 -43.28
N GLY A 437 3.61 -10.29 -43.31
CA GLY A 437 4.33 -9.95 -44.55
C GLY A 437 4.10 -8.51 -45.02
N ASP A 438 3.88 -8.35 -46.32
CA ASP A 438 3.64 -7.10 -47.07
C ASP A 438 2.18 -6.69 -47.15
N ALA A 439 1.27 -7.58 -46.77
CA ALA A 439 -0.16 -7.30 -46.78
C ALA A 439 -0.53 -6.23 -45.73
N TYR A 440 -1.46 -5.34 -46.06
CA TYR A 440 -2.07 -4.39 -45.11
C TYR A 440 -3.54 -4.75 -44.92
N MET A 441 -3.96 -4.98 -43.68
CA MET A 441 -5.28 -5.52 -43.33
C MET A 441 -6.01 -4.55 -42.41
N VAL A 442 -7.21 -4.17 -42.85
CA VAL A 442 -8.07 -3.21 -42.15
C VAL A 442 -9.50 -3.72 -42.17
N VAL A 443 -10.25 -3.52 -41.09
CA VAL A 443 -11.64 -3.99 -40.98
C VAL A 443 -12.52 -2.90 -40.41
N SER A 444 -13.75 -2.79 -40.92
CA SER A 444 -14.80 -1.95 -40.35
C SER A 444 -16.00 -2.78 -39.93
N GLY A 445 -16.79 -2.28 -38.98
CA GLY A 445 -17.90 -2.99 -38.35
C GLY A 445 -17.49 -3.82 -37.12
N LEU A 446 -16.26 -3.65 -36.63
CA LEU A 446 -15.77 -4.27 -35.39
C LEU A 446 -14.75 -3.35 -34.69
N PRO A 447 -14.60 -3.44 -33.35
CA PRO A 447 -15.38 -4.27 -32.42
C PRO A 447 -16.79 -3.71 -32.13
N GLN A 448 -17.13 -2.54 -32.67
CA GLN A 448 -18.49 -1.99 -32.63
C GLN A 448 -19.11 -2.09 -34.02
N GLU A 449 -20.35 -2.60 -34.07
CA GLU A 449 -21.11 -2.68 -35.32
C GLU A 449 -21.58 -1.27 -35.71
N ASN A 450 -21.37 -0.87 -36.96
CA ASN A 450 -21.74 0.45 -37.49
C ASN A 450 -22.84 0.38 -38.59
N GLY A 451 -23.60 -0.72 -38.62
CA GLY A 451 -24.58 -1.00 -39.67
C GLY A 451 -23.91 -1.11 -41.04
N HIS A 452 -24.59 -0.79 -42.14
CA HIS A 452 -23.99 -0.90 -43.49
C HIS A 452 -22.81 0.06 -43.75
N ASN A 453 -22.53 1.00 -42.84
CA ASN A 453 -21.42 1.95 -43.01
C ASN A 453 -20.06 1.25 -43.10
N HIS A 454 -19.89 0.05 -42.54
CA HIS A 454 -18.62 -0.69 -42.65
C HIS A 454 -18.13 -0.83 -44.10
N VAL A 455 -19.04 -1.04 -45.06
CA VAL A 455 -18.65 -1.16 -46.48
C VAL A 455 -18.30 0.19 -47.08
N ARG A 456 -19.05 1.24 -46.71
CA ARG A 456 -18.84 2.62 -47.19
C ARG A 456 -17.48 3.16 -46.74
N GLU A 457 -17.15 2.99 -45.45
CA GLU A 457 -15.89 3.44 -44.86
C GLU A 457 -14.69 2.77 -45.56
N ILE A 458 -14.76 1.44 -45.73
CA ILE A 458 -13.71 0.67 -46.41
C ILE A 458 -13.61 1.04 -47.90
N ALA A 459 -14.73 1.27 -48.60
CA ALA A 459 -14.74 1.68 -50.00
C ALA A 459 -14.06 3.05 -50.20
N ARG A 460 -14.42 4.05 -49.38
CA ARG A 460 -13.82 5.39 -49.40
C ARG A 460 -12.34 5.37 -49.06
N MET A 461 -11.97 4.65 -47.99
CA MET A 461 -10.58 4.44 -47.60
C MET A 461 -9.78 3.82 -48.75
N SER A 462 -10.31 2.78 -49.40
CA SER A 462 -9.63 2.08 -50.51
C SER A 462 -9.35 3.01 -51.70
N ILE A 463 -10.33 3.85 -52.08
CA ILE A 463 -10.17 4.83 -53.16
C ILE A 463 -9.06 5.84 -52.81
N ASN A 464 -9.04 6.33 -51.58
CA ASN A 464 -8.03 7.30 -51.14
C ASN A 464 -6.64 6.68 -51.04
N LEU A 465 -6.52 5.46 -50.53
CA LEU A 465 -5.24 4.73 -50.45
C LEU A 465 -4.63 4.56 -51.85
N ILE A 466 -5.38 4.08 -52.84
CA ILE A 466 -4.85 3.91 -54.21
C ILE A 466 -4.43 5.25 -54.82
N LYS A 467 -5.23 6.31 -54.66
CA LYS A 467 -4.90 7.64 -55.17
C LYS A 467 -3.60 8.19 -54.55
N CYS A 468 -3.46 8.07 -53.24
CA CYS A 468 -2.29 8.55 -52.50
C CYS A 468 -1.03 7.72 -52.81
N THR A 469 -1.12 6.38 -52.89
CA THR A 469 -0.01 5.53 -53.29
C THR A 469 0.48 5.86 -54.69
N HIS A 470 -0.44 6.02 -55.65
CA HIS A 470 -0.07 6.35 -57.03
C HIS A 470 0.59 7.73 -57.17
N ALA A 471 0.12 8.71 -56.39
CA ALA A 471 0.69 10.06 -56.39
C ALA A 471 2.07 10.11 -55.69
N GLY A 472 2.23 9.39 -54.57
CA GLY A 472 3.44 9.43 -53.73
C GLY A 472 4.57 8.50 -54.19
N HIS A 473 4.23 7.32 -54.74
CA HIS A 473 5.20 6.29 -55.12
C HIS A 473 4.86 5.73 -56.51
N LYS A 474 5.36 6.36 -57.57
CA LYS A 474 5.12 5.94 -58.98
C LYS A 474 5.58 4.50 -59.30
N THR A 475 6.49 3.96 -58.50
CA THR A 475 7.06 2.62 -58.65
C THR A 475 6.31 1.54 -57.88
N VAL A 476 5.46 1.89 -56.92
CA VAL A 476 4.74 0.95 -56.05
C VAL A 476 3.29 0.87 -56.50
N GLN A 477 2.85 -0.32 -56.89
CA GLN A 477 1.47 -0.57 -57.28
C GLN A 477 0.78 -1.37 -56.19
N LEU A 478 -0.36 -0.85 -55.71
CA LEU A 478 -1.19 -1.54 -54.73
C LEU A 478 -2.25 -2.37 -55.44
N ARG A 479 -2.48 -3.60 -54.98
CA ARG A 479 -3.69 -4.37 -55.31
C ARG A 479 -4.57 -4.45 -54.07
N VAL A 480 -5.88 -4.29 -54.24
CA VAL A 480 -6.83 -4.25 -53.12
C VAL A 480 -7.95 -5.27 -53.35
N GLY A 481 -8.32 -5.98 -52.29
CA GLY A 481 -9.52 -6.80 -52.23
C GLY A 481 -10.37 -6.45 -51.01
N MET A 482 -11.68 -6.35 -51.21
CA MET A 482 -12.63 -6.17 -50.12
C MET A 482 -13.77 -7.19 -50.16
N HIS A 483 -14.14 -7.67 -48.98
CA HIS A 483 -15.23 -8.61 -48.80
C HIS A 483 -16.03 -8.31 -47.54
N THR A 484 -17.34 -8.44 -47.65
CA THR A 484 -18.29 -8.29 -46.55
C THR A 484 -18.77 -9.67 -46.14
N GLY A 485 -18.51 -10.03 -44.90
CA GLY A 485 -18.75 -11.39 -44.40
C GLY A 485 -18.90 -11.43 -42.89
N SER A 486 -19.07 -12.63 -42.36
CA SER A 486 -19.12 -12.89 -40.92
C SER A 486 -17.72 -13.16 -40.38
N CYS A 487 -17.41 -12.58 -39.23
CA CYS A 487 -16.12 -12.77 -38.55
C CYS A 487 -16.30 -12.87 -37.03
N ALA A 488 -15.44 -13.64 -36.40
CA ALA A 488 -15.26 -13.66 -34.96
C ALA A 488 -13.95 -12.96 -34.58
N GLY A 489 -14.03 -12.05 -33.60
CA GLY A 489 -12.86 -11.44 -32.96
C GLY A 489 -12.45 -12.23 -31.70
N VAL A 490 -11.17 -12.56 -31.59
CA VAL A 490 -10.59 -13.28 -30.44
C VAL A 490 -9.41 -12.48 -29.90
N VAL A 491 -9.33 -12.33 -28.58
CA VAL A 491 -8.21 -11.67 -27.91
C VAL A 491 -7.35 -12.69 -27.17
N GLY A 492 -6.06 -12.73 -27.48
CA GLY A 492 -5.10 -13.58 -26.78
C GLY A 492 -4.90 -13.13 -25.32
N LEU A 493 -4.82 -14.08 -24.37
CA LEU A 493 -4.65 -13.76 -22.94
C LEU A 493 -3.22 -13.37 -22.55
N LYS A 494 -2.21 -13.98 -23.18
CA LYS A 494 -0.78 -13.76 -22.85
C LYS A 494 -0.14 -12.63 -23.63
N MET A 495 -0.61 -12.42 -24.86
CA MET A 495 -0.30 -11.27 -25.71
C MET A 495 -1.65 -10.82 -26.28
N PRO A 496 -2.22 -9.71 -25.79
CA PRO A 496 -3.54 -9.26 -26.22
C PRO A 496 -3.42 -8.68 -27.63
N ARG A 497 -3.63 -9.55 -28.61
CA ARG A 497 -3.77 -9.22 -30.03
C ARG A 497 -5.22 -9.49 -30.42
N TYR A 498 -5.83 -8.55 -31.12
CA TYR A 498 -7.20 -8.71 -31.61
C TYR A 498 -7.15 -9.44 -32.97
N CYS A 499 -7.30 -10.77 -32.92
CA CYS A 499 -7.24 -11.63 -34.10
C CYS A 499 -8.64 -11.86 -34.67
N LEU A 500 -8.74 -11.91 -36.00
CA LEU A 500 -10.01 -12.15 -36.72
C LEU A 500 -10.02 -13.52 -37.38
N PHE A 501 -11.13 -14.25 -37.21
CA PHE A 501 -11.38 -15.56 -37.81
C PHE A 501 -12.71 -15.57 -38.55
N GLY A 502 -12.78 -16.20 -39.72
CA GLY A 502 -14.01 -16.31 -40.52
C GLY A 502 -13.75 -15.99 -41.99
N ASP A 503 -14.55 -15.09 -42.56
CA ASP A 503 -14.50 -14.71 -43.98
C ASP A 503 -13.27 -13.86 -44.37
N THR A 504 -12.28 -13.71 -43.46
CA THR A 504 -10.96 -13.12 -43.74
C THR A 504 -10.25 -13.80 -44.91
N ASN A 505 -10.36 -15.12 -45.03
CA ASN A 505 -9.79 -15.89 -46.14
C ASN A 505 -10.43 -15.53 -47.49
N THR A 506 -11.72 -15.19 -47.51
CA THR A 506 -12.41 -14.78 -48.73
C THR A 506 -11.93 -13.40 -49.18
N ALA A 507 -11.74 -12.46 -48.23
CA ALA A 507 -11.18 -11.14 -48.49
C ALA A 507 -9.75 -11.20 -49.04
N SER A 508 -8.88 -12.05 -48.44
CA SER A 508 -7.53 -12.29 -48.96
C SER A 508 -7.56 -12.85 -50.39
N ARG A 509 -8.51 -13.73 -50.73
CA ARG A 509 -8.64 -14.23 -52.11
C ARG A 509 -9.15 -13.18 -53.09
N MET A 510 -9.97 -12.22 -52.64
CA MET A 510 -10.34 -11.06 -53.47
C MET A 510 -9.10 -10.25 -53.81
N GLU A 511 -8.22 -10.00 -52.84
CA GLU A 511 -6.96 -9.28 -53.06
C GLU A 511 -6.06 -10.05 -54.04
N SER A 512 -5.85 -11.35 -53.81
CA SER A 512 -4.90 -12.13 -54.60
C SER A 512 -5.32 -12.31 -56.07
N ASN A 513 -6.62 -12.23 -56.38
CA ASN A 513 -7.17 -12.25 -57.73
C ASN A 513 -7.49 -10.83 -58.27
N GLY A 514 -7.03 -9.79 -57.57
CA GLY A 514 -7.14 -8.39 -57.96
C GLY A 514 -6.15 -7.98 -59.06
N LYS A 515 -6.41 -6.83 -59.70
CA LYS A 515 -5.50 -6.21 -60.66
C LYS A 515 -4.70 -5.09 -59.99
N PRO A 516 -3.48 -4.78 -60.47
CA PRO A 516 -2.72 -3.62 -59.99
C PRO A 516 -3.53 -2.33 -60.11
N LEU A 517 -3.47 -1.48 -59.07
CA LEU A 517 -4.19 -0.20 -58.97
C LEU A 517 -5.71 -0.30 -59.05
N ALA A 518 -6.28 -1.49 -58.81
CA ALA A 518 -7.72 -1.71 -58.82
C ALA A 518 -8.22 -2.25 -57.47
N ILE A 519 -9.48 -1.94 -57.18
CA ILE A 519 -10.18 -2.35 -55.96
C ILE A 519 -11.16 -3.46 -56.33
N HIS A 520 -10.86 -4.69 -55.90
CA HIS A 520 -11.66 -5.86 -56.19
C HIS A 520 -12.75 -6.08 -55.13
N VAL A 521 -14.01 -6.12 -55.57
CA VAL A 521 -15.18 -6.16 -54.69
C VAL A 521 -15.95 -7.47 -54.85
N SER A 522 -16.22 -8.13 -53.72
CA SER A 522 -17.03 -9.34 -53.66
C SER A 522 -18.54 -9.08 -53.91
N PRO A 523 -19.34 -10.10 -54.28
CA PRO A 523 -20.78 -9.93 -54.51
C PRO A 523 -21.54 -9.36 -53.32
N LYS A 524 -21.22 -9.85 -52.12
CA LYS A 524 -21.89 -9.42 -50.88
C LYS A 524 -21.54 -7.97 -50.52
N SER A 525 -20.31 -7.54 -50.78
CA SER A 525 -19.93 -6.12 -50.61
C SER A 525 -20.64 -5.23 -51.61
N LYS A 526 -20.79 -5.69 -52.86
CA LYS A 526 -21.51 -4.96 -53.91
C LYS A 526 -22.98 -4.76 -53.56
N GLU A 527 -23.67 -5.81 -53.10
CA GLU A 527 -25.07 -5.74 -52.67
C GLU A 527 -25.30 -4.65 -51.62
N VAL A 528 -24.40 -4.54 -50.63
CA VAL A 528 -24.50 -3.51 -49.60
C VAL A 528 -24.09 -2.13 -50.15
N LEU A 529 -23.09 -2.04 -51.02
CA LEU A 529 -22.70 -0.75 -51.65
C LEU A 529 -23.81 -0.17 -52.53
N ASP A 530 -24.54 -1.01 -53.25
CA ASP A 530 -25.66 -0.60 -54.09
C ASP A 530 -26.75 0.11 -53.27
N THR A 531 -26.92 -0.24 -51.99
CA THR A 531 -27.91 0.41 -51.11
C THR A 531 -27.64 1.90 -50.90
N PHE A 532 -26.42 2.37 -51.16
CA PHE A 532 -26.04 3.77 -51.03
C PHE A 532 -26.24 4.59 -52.31
N GLY A 533 -26.22 3.95 -53.49
CA GLY A 533 -26.43 4.61 -54.78
C GLY A 533 -25.35 5.62 -55.21
N THR A 534 -24.26 5.79 -54.46
CA THR A 534 -23.18 6.75 -54.77
C THR A 534 -21.92 6.12 -55.37
N PHE A 535 -21.78 4.80 -55.29
CA PHE A 535 -20.55 4.11 -55.72
C PHE A 535 -20.65 3.59 -57.16
N GLN A 536 -19.61 3.83 -57.94
CA GLN A 536 -19.49 3.34 -59.32
C GLN A 536 -18.75 1.99 -59.33
N LEU A 537 -19.46 0.93 -59.71
CA LEU A 537 -18.94 -0.43 -59.76
C LEU A 537 -19.03 -0.99 -61.19
N GLU A 538 -17.93 -1.53 -61.70
CA GLU A 538 -17.87 -2.17 -63.01
C GLU A 538 -17.76 -3.69 -62.86
N GLN A 539 -18.66 -4.44 -63.50
CA GLN A 539 -18.60 -5.91 -63.42
C GLN A 539 -17.41 -6.45 -64.22
N ARG A 540 -16.73 -7.46 -63.67
CA ARG A 540 -15.72 -8.20 -64.42
C ARG A 540 -16.33 -9.00 -65.57
N GLU A 541 -15.63 -9.01 -66.70
CA GLU A 541 -15.96 -9.84 -67.87
C GLU A 541 -15.73 -11.34 -67.58
N ASP A 542 -14.75 -11.64 -66.73
CA ASP A 542 -14.38 -12.98 -66.32
C ASP A 542 -15.01 -13.38 -64.98
N GLU A 543 -15.46 -14.63 -64.86
CA GLU A 543 -15.76 -15.19 -63.54
C GLU A 543 -14.46 -15.63 -62.86
N VAL A 544 -14.31 -15.25 -61.59
CA VAL A 544 -13.10 -15.52 -60.82
C VAL A 544 -13.25 -16.86 -60.09
N LEU A 545 -12.37 -17.81 -60.41
CA LEU A 545 -12.33 -19.10 -59.71
C LEU A 545 -11.64 -18.96 -58.36
N LEU A 546 -12.43 -18.96 -57.28
CA LEU A 546 -11.93 -18.92 -55.91
C LEU A 546 -11.74 -20.34 -55.39
N LYS A 547 -10.50 -20.65 -55.01
CA LYS A 547 -10.09 -21.98 -54.51
C LYS A 547 -11.01 -22.47 -53.38
N GLY A 548 -11.88 -23.44 -53.66
CA GLY A 548 -12.80 -24.01 -52.67
C GLY A 548 -14.11 -23.24 -52.43
N LEU A 549 -14.38 -22.17 -53.17
CA LEU A 549 -15.68 -21.44 -53.16
C LEU A 549 -16.38 -21.43 -54.53
N GLY A 550 -15.71 -21.91 -55.59
CA GLY A 550 -16.25 -21.98 -56.95
C GLY A 550 -15.99 -20.70 -57.75
N SER A 551 -16.73 -20.56 -58.85
CA SER A 551 -16.63 -19.44 -59.78
C SER A 551 -17.57 -18.31 -59.36
N TRP A 552 -17.05 -17.11 -59.12
CA TRP A 552 -17.83 -15.95 -58.67
C TRP A 552 -17.78 -14.81 -59.70
N LYS A 553 -18.92 -14.13 -59.87
CA LYS A 553 -18.97 -12.83 -60.55
C LYS A 553 -18.57 -11.75 -59.56
N THR A 554 -17.63 -10.89 -59.91
CA THR A 554 -17.10 -9.85 -59.01
C THR A 554 -16.99 -8.50 -59.73
N TRP A 555 -16.70 -7.43 -58.99
CA TRP A 555 -16.73 -6.05 -59.50
C TRP A 555 -15.44 -5.30 -59.20
N TRP A 556 -15.15 -4.27 -60.01
CA TRP A 556 -14.16 -3.24 -59.73
C TRP A 556 -14.85 -2.01 -59.17
N LEU A 557 -14.36 -1.49 -58.04
CA LEU A 557 -14.79 -0.18 -57.55
C LEU A 557 -13.95 0.91 -58.22
N ILE A 558 -14.62 1.77 -59.00
CA ILE A 558 -13.98 2.82 -59.81
C ILE A 558 -13.90 4.13 -59.05
N GLY A 559 -14.97 4.47 -58.32
CA GLY A 559 -15.07 5.74 -57.61
C GLY A 559 -16.38 5.89 -56.84
N GLU A 560 -16.54 7.06 -56.24
CA GLU A 560 -17.76 7.52 -55.59
C GLU A 560 -18.17 8.85 -56.22
N GLU A 561 -19.40 8.95 -56.69
CA GLU A 561 -20.01 10.23 -57.06
C GLU A 561 -20.44 10.95 -55.79
N SER A 562 -20.07 12.23 -55.67
CA SER A 562 -20.64 13.08 -54.63
C SER A 562 -22.14 13.12 -54.83
N ALA A 563 -22.92 12.67 -53.84
CA ALA A 563 -24.37 12.81 -53.87
C ALA A 563 -24.73 14.26 -54.25
N PRO A 564 -25.72 14.49 -55.14
CA PRO A 564 -26.20 15.84 -55.37
C PRO A 564 -26.61 16.44 -54.02
N PRO A 565 -26.29 17.72 -53.75
CA PRO A 565 -26.60 18.35 -52.47
C PRO A 565 -28.13 18.42 -52.31
N GLY A 566 -28.72 17.46 -51.61
CA GLY A 566 -30.16 17.47 -51.35
C GLY A 566 -30.82 16.11 -51.15
N THR A 567 -30.39 15.33 -50.17
CA THR A 567 -31.29 14.41 -49.43
C THR A 567 -30.60 14.03 -48.12
N THR A 568 -30.95 14.78 -47.07
CA THR A 568 -30.63 14.51 -45.66
C THR A 568 -31.42 13.33 -45.11
#